data_AF-A0A7X9J8H7-F1
#
_entry.id   AF-A0A7X9J8H7-F1
#
_cell.length_a   1.000
_cell.length_b   1.000
_cell.length_c   1.000
_cell.angle_alpha   90.00
_cell.angle_beta   90.00
_cell.angle_gamma   90.00
#
_symmetry.space_group_name_H-M   'P 1'
#
loop_
_entity.id
_entity.type
_entity.pdbx_description
1 polymer ?
#
loop_
_entity_poly.entity_id
_entity_poly.type
_entity_poly.pdbx_seq_one_letter_code
_entity_poly.pdbx_strand_id
1 'polypeptide(L)'
;MMIETQVKQVLASLAGKQFDQLYFVACGGSSALMYPGKYLVDSYSTKINSDYYNANEFIYLAPAALGEKSLVITCSQEGKT
;
A
#
# COMPACT_ATOMS: atom_id res chain seq x y z
N MET A 1 17.40 6.06 12.09
CA MET A 1 17.34 5.12 13.24
C MET A 1 15.93 4.89 13.80
N MET A 2 15.02 5.87 13.87
CA MET A 2 13.63 5.65 14.36
C MET A 2 12.70 5.00 13.31
N ILE A 3 12.78 5.41 12.04
CA ILE A 3 11.94 4.90 10.93
C ILE A 3 12.14 3.39 10.72
N GLU A 4 13.39 2.92 10.69
CA GLU A 4 13.69 1.50 10.53
C GLU A 4 13.08 0.63 11.63
N THR A 5 13.06 1.13 12.87
CA THR A 5 12.43 0.43 13.99
C THR A 5 10.92 0.35 13.81
N GLN A 6 10.28 1.44 13.39
CA GLN A 6 8.84 1.46 13.13
C GLN A 6 8.46 0.51 12.00
N VAL A 7 9.22 0.50 10.89
CA VAL A 7 9.00 -0.43 9.79
C VAL A 7 9.17 -1.88 10.26
N LYS A 8 10.21 -2.19 11.04
CA LYS A 8 10.40 -3.54 11.62
C LYS A 8 9.23 -3.95 12.52
N GLN A 9 8.68 -3.03 13.31
CA GLN A 9 7.51 -3.30 14.16
C GLN A 9 6.25 -3.59 13.32
N VAL A 10 6.00 -2.83 12.25
CA VAL A 10 4.90 -3.09 11.31
C VAL A 10 5.07 -4.46 10.68
N LEU A 11 6.25 -4.80 10.16
CA LEU A 11 6.54 -6.12 9.58
C LEU A 11 6.31 -7.26 10.59
N ALA A 12 6.72 -7.08 11.84
CA ALA A 12 6.47 -8.05 12.90
C ALA A 12 4.96 -8.22 13.18
N SER A 13 4.19 -7.13 13.18
CA SER A 13 2.73 -7.17 13.36
C SER A 13 1.97 -7.78 12.18
N LEU A 14 2.59 -7.82 10.99
CA LEU A 14 2.07 -8.47 9.81
C LEU A 14 2.43 -9.96 9.76
N ALA A 15 3.36 -10.43 10.59
CA ALA A 15 3.75 -11.83 10.63
C ALA A 15 2.54 -12.73 10.95
N GLY A 16 2.32 -13.74 10.13
CA GLY A 16 1.19 -14.68 10.27
C GLY A 16 -0.15 -14.16 9.73
N LYS A 17 -0.27 -12.87 9.38
CA LYS A 17 -1.45 -12.35 8.67
C LYS A 17 -1.36 -12.72 7.19
N GLN A 18 -2.49 -13.11 6.61
CA GLN A 18 -2.60 -13.40 5.18
C GLN A 18 -3.34 -12.27 4.47
N PHE A 19 -2.73 -11.72 3.44
CA PHE A 19 -3.33 -10.79 2.50
C PHE A 19 -2.87 -11.17 1.10
N ASP A 20 -3.75 -10.99 0.12
CA ASP A 20 -3.53 -11.33 -1.29
C ASP A 20 -3.65 -10.10 -2.20
N GLN A 21 -4.02 -8.96 -1.64
CA GLN A 21 -4.18 -7.71 -2.37
C GLN A 21 -3.47 -6.56 -1.66
N LEU A 22 -2.60 -5.85 -2.39
CA LEU A 22 -1.92 -4.64 -1.92
C LEU A 22 -2.43 -3.43 -2.69
N TYR A 23 -2.72 -2.34 -1.98
CA TYR A 23 -3.09 -1.06 -2.57
C TYR A 23 -2.08 0.03 -2.19
N PHE A 24 -1.50 0.68 -3.18
CA PHE A 24 -0.73 1.90 -3.02
C PHE A 24 -1.65 3.10 -3.30
N VAL A 25 -1.93 3.89 -2.26
CA VAL A 25 -2.98 4.92 -2.32
C VAL A 25 -2.45 6.24 -1.78
N ALA A 26 -2.30 7.24 -2.64
CA ALA A 26 -1.83 8.57 -2.23
C ALA A 26 -2.26 9.65 -3.24
N CYS A 27 -1.78 10.88 -3.07
CA CYS A 27 -2.09 12.01 -3.95
C CYS A 27 -0.81 12.61 -4.56
N GLY A 28 -0.90 13.03 -5.84
CA GLY A 28 0.15 13.80 -6.52
C GLY A 28 1.55 13.20 -6.38
N GLY A 29 2.49 14.00 -5.87
CA GLY A 29 3.89 13.58 -5.68
C GLY A 29 4.08 12.39 -4.74
N SER A 30 3.32 12.32 -3.63
CA SER A 30 3.35 11.17 -2.71
C SER A 30 2.92 9.88 -3.41
N SER A 31 1.98 9.99 -4.34
CA SER A 31 1.57 8.88 -5.20
C SER A 31 2.69 8.47 -6.16
N ALA A 32 3.32 9.44 -6.84
CA ALA A 32 4.42 9.14 -7.76
C ALA A 32 5.56 8.35 -7.09
N LEU A 33 5.86 8.62 -5.81
CA LEU A 33 6.87 7.88 -5.03
C LEU A 33 6.52 6.40 -4.79
N MET A 34 5.24 6.03 -4.89
CA MET A 34 4.77 4.66 -4.65
C MET A 34 4.76 3.78 -5.91
N TYR A 35 4.85 4.37 -7.10
CA TYR A 35 4.84 3.60 -8.36
C TYR A 35 5.95 2.53 -8.43
N PRO A 36 7.20 2.78 -7.99
CA PRO A 36 8.22 1.74 -7.91
C PRO A 36 7.82 0.57 -6.99
N GLY A 37 7.09 0.84 -5.91
CA GLY A 37 6.58 -0.20 -5.01
C GLY A 37 5.61 -1.15 -5.73
N LYS A 38 4.66 -0.60 -6.50
CA LYS A 38 3.77 -1.38 -7.37
C LYS A 38 4.58 -2.22 -8.35
N TYR A 39 5.52 -1.61 -9.05
CA TYR A 39 6.38 -2.31 -10.02
C TYR A 39 7.09 -3.51 -9.40
N LEU A 40 7.65 -3.38 -8.19
CA LEU A 40 8.31 -4.48 -7.50
C LEU A 40 7.35 -5.63 -7.18
N VAL A 41 6.13 -5.32 -6.71
CA VAL A 41 5.15 -6.37 -6.41
C VAL A 41 4.71 -7.06 -7.69
N ASP A 42 4.35 -6.30 -8.73
CA ASP A 42 3.93 -6.86 -10.01
C ASP A 42 5.03 -7.69 -10.70
N SER A 43 6.30 -7.33 -10.49
CA SER A 43 7.44 -8.03 -11.11
C SER A 43 7.85 -9.31 -10.38
N TYR A 44 7.69 -9.35 -9.05
CA TYR A 44 8.33 -10.39 -8.23
C TYR A 44 7.35 -11.19 -7.36
N SER A 45 6.15 -10.69 -7.12
CA SER A 45 5.14 -11.39 -6.34
C SER A 45 4.42 -12.43 -7.18
N THR A 46 4.25 -13.63 -6.63
CA THR A 46 3.43 -14.70 -7.22
C THR A 46 2.13 -14.95 -6.46
N LYS A 47 1.92 -14.26 -5.33
CA LYS A 47 0.82 -14.53 -4.39
C LYS A 47 0.02 -13.28 -4.00
N ILE A 48 0.60 -12.10 -4.18
CA ILE A 48 -0.01 -10.81 -3.83
C ILE A 48 -0.17 -10.03 -5.13
N ASN A 49 -1.40 -9.61 -5.43
CA ASN A 49 -1.71 -8.66 -6.48
C ASN A 49 -1.46 -7.24 -5.98
N SER A 50 -1.18 -6.30 -6.88
CA SER A 50 -1.00 -4.90 -6.50
C SER A 50 -1.73 -3.91 -7.40
N ASP A 51 -2.42 -2.97 -6.77
CA ASP A 51 -3.09 -1.86 -7.43
C ASP A 51 -2.57 -0.53 -6.90
N TYR A 52 -2.68 0.48 -7.76
CA TYR A 52 -2.20 1.82 -7.51
C TYR A 52 -3.28 2.81 -7.92
N TYR A 53 -3.67 3.69 -7.00
CA TYR A 53 -4.74 4.65 -7.23
C TYR A 53 -4.41 6.00 -6.62
N ASN A 54 -4.95 7.05 -7.24
CA ASN A 54 -5.11 8.31 -6.52
C ASN A 54 -6.09 8.11 -5.35
N ALA A 55 -5.86 8.78 -4.20
CA ALA A 55 -6.66 8.54 -3.01
C ALA A 55 -8.16 8.76 -3.20
N ASN A 56 -8.58 9.82 -3.90
CA ASN A 56 -9.99 10.08 -4.10
C ASN A 56 -10.60 9.11 -5.12
N GLU A 57 -9.82 8.68 -6.11
CA GLU A 57 -10.24 7.61 -7.03
C GLU A 57 -10.46 6.30 -6.27
N PHE A 58 -9.55 5.88 -5.39
CA PHE A 58 -9.69 4.66 -4.60
C PHE A 58 -11.00 4.65 -3.78
N ILE A 59 -11.35 5.78 -3.16
CA ILE A 59 -12.57 5.92 -2.35
C ILE A 59 -13.82 5.75 -3.21
N TYR A 60 -13.91 6.46 -4.34
CA TYR A 60 -15.13 6.47 -5.16
C TYR A 60 -15.23 5.28 -6.13
N LEU A 61 -14.09 4.75 -6.58
CA LEU A 61 -14.04 3.50 -7.34
C LEU A 61 -14.49 2.32 -6.46
N ALA A 62 -14.13 2.36 -5.16
CA ALA A 62 -14.41 1.32 -4.18
C ALA A 62 -14.11 -0.08 -4.75
N PRO A 63 -12.84 -0.42 -5.04
CA PRO A 63 -12.48 -1.64 -5.76
C PRO A 63 -13.15 -2.86 -5.14
N ALA A 64 -13.80 -3.69 -5.95
CA ALA A 64 -14.53 -4.86 -5.44
C ALA A 64 -13.64 -5.87 -4.70
N ALA A 65 -12.33 -5.86 -4.97
CA ALA A 65 -11.33 -6.69 -4.30
C ALA A 65 -10.86 -6.13 -2.95
N LEU A 66 -11.26 -4.91 -2.56
CA LEU A 66 -10.94 -4.33 -1.26
C LEU A 66 -11.72 -5.05 -0.15
N GLY A 67 -11.02 -5.62 0.82
CA GLY A 67 -11.62 -6.36 1.93
C GLY A 67 -10.64 -6.76 3.03
N GLU A 68 -11.00 -7.77 3.82
CA GLU A 68 -10.23 -8.20 5.01
C GLU A 68 -8.82 -8.72 4.67
N LYS A 69 -8.61 -9.18 3.44
CA LYS A 69 -7.32 -9.65 2.92
C LYS A 69 -6.56 -8.58 2.13
N SER A 70 -6.91 -7.31 2.32
CA SER A 70 -6.24 -6.19 1.69
C SER A 70 -5.26 -5.51 2.64
N LEU A 71 -4.10 -5.13 2.12
CA LEU A 71 -3.19 -4.20 2.78
C LEU A 71 -3.15 -2.89 2.00
N VAL A 72 -3.41 -1.77 2.66
CA VAL A 72 -3.39 -0.43 2.05
C VAL A 72 -2.20 0.36 2.59
N ILE A 73 -1.33 0.83 1.70
CA ILE A 73 -0.19 1.70 2.05
C ILE A 73 -0.51 3.12 1.58
N THR A 74 -0.56 4.05 2.54
CA THR A 74 -0.85 5.47 2.29
C THR A 74 0.36 6.36 2.51
N CYS A 75 0.46 7.47 1.78
CA CYS A 75 1.53 8.46 1.97
C CYS A 75 0.99 9.90 1.79
N SER A 76 1.33 10.75 2.76
CA SER A 76 1.15 12.20 2.71
C SER A 76 2.33 12.85 3.42
N GLN A 77 2.87 13.93 2.84
CA GLN A 77 4.04 14.62 3.39
C GLN A 77 3.75 15.27 4.76
N GLU A 78 2.55 15.84 4.93
CA GLU A 78 2.10 16.47 6.19
C GLU A 78 1.12 15.61 6.99
N GLY A 79 0.61 14.52 6.40
CA GLY A 79 -0.39 13.66 7.04
C GLY A 79 -1.79 14.28 7.16
N LYS A 80 -2.08 15.32 6.37
CA LYS A 80 -3.37 16.04 6.37
C LYS A 80 -4.16 15.91 5.07
N THR A 81 -3.57 15.24 4.09
CA THR A 81 -4.20 14.98 2.80
C THR A 81 -5.19 13.85 2.93
#